data_AF-A0A2J8A9Z5-F1
#
_entry.id   AF-A0A2J8A9Z5-F1
#
_cell.length_a   1.000
_cell.length_b   1.000
_cell.length_c   1.000
_cell.angle_alpha   90.00
_cell.angle_beta   90.00
_cell.angle_gamma   90.00
#
_symmetry.space_group_name_H-M   'P 1'
#
loop_
_entity.id
_entity.type
_entity.pdbx_description
1 polymer ?
#
loop_
_entity_poly.entity_id
_entity_poly.type
_entity_poly.pdbx_seq_one_letter_code
_entity_poly.pdbx_strand_id
1 'polypeptide(L)'
;MSYDLLVPGPNSGYVRYFVSRIDMLIANGVAPVVVFDGCRLPLKADEEDSRGRGRREALERARAHAESGNAGAANECYQRAVDVAPWMAKVVMEVRSGGGP
;
A
#
# COMPACT_ATOMS: atom_id res chain seq x y z
N MET A 1 3.76 5.70 -11.97
CA MET A 1 2.48 5.27 -11.34
C MET A 1 2.48 3.84 -10.79
N SER A 2 3.64 3.34 -10.33
CA SER A 2 3.76 2.14 -9.47
C SER A 2 5.02 2.26 -8.59
N TYR A 3 6.03 2.99 -9.09
CA TYR A 3 7.21 3.45 -8.34
C TYR A 3 6.93 4.23 -7.05
N ASP A 4 5.84 4.99 -6.96
CA ASP A 4 5.51 5.77 -5.75
C ASP A 4 5.18 4.90 -4.52
N LEU A 5 4.86 3.62 -4.71
CA LEU A 5 4.69 2.65 -3.63
C LEU A 5 6.02 1.99 -3.22
N LEU A 6 7.06 2.15 -4.04
CA LEU A 6 8.39 1.58 -3.84
C LEU A 6 9.38 2.58 -3.25
N VAL A 7 9.07 3.88 -3.27
CA VAL A 7 9.89 4.93 -2.66
C VAL A 7 9.25 5.39 -1.35
N PRO A 8 9.82 5.01 -0.19
CA PRO A 8 9.31 5.44 1.11
C PRO A 8 9.39 6.96 1.26
N GLY A 9 8.33 7.60 1.74
CA GLY A 9 8.36 9.01 2.12
C GLY A 9 7.00 9.59 2.50
N PRO A 10 6.97 10.68 3.27
CA PRO A 10 5.74 11.34 3.72
C PRO A 10 4.90 11.93 2.56
N ASN A 11 5.51 12.17 1.40
CA ASN A 11 4.85 12.70 0.21
C ASN A 11 4.43 11.62 -0.80
N SER A 12 4.59 10.36 -0.45
CA SER A 12 4.19 9.25 -1.32
C SER A 12 2.68 9.27 -1.61
N GLY A 13 2.30 8.79 -2.79
CA GLY A 13 0.90 8.81 -3.24
C GLY A 13 -0.07 8.11 -2.27
N TYR A 14 0.37 7.03 -1.60
CA TYR A 14 -0.48 6.31 -0.65
C TYR A 14 -0.75 7.12 0.63
N VAL A 15 0.24 7.89 1.12
CA VAL A 15 0.07 8.76 2.30
C VAL A 15 -0.91 9.88 1.97
N ARG A 16 -0.72 10.57 0.83
CA ARG A 16 -1.63 11.63 0.37
C ARG A 16 -3.06 11.12 0.21
N TYR A 17 -3.22 9.94 -0.39
CA TYR A 17 -4.52 9.29 -0.53
C TYR A 17 -5.15 9.03 0.85
N PHE A 18 -4.40 8.41 1.77
CA PHE A 18 -4.90 8.08 3.10
C PHE A 18 -5.35 9.34 3.86
N VAL A 19 -4.50 10.38 3.94
CA VAL A 19 -4.80 11.63 4.64
C VAL A 19 -6.04 12.30 4.06
N SER A 20 -6.13 12.41 2.73
CA SER A 20 -7.30 13.01 2.07
C SER A 20 -8.62 12.28 2.41
N ARG A 21 -8.60 10.96 2.61
CA ARG A 21 -9.79 10.20 3.02
C ARG A 21 -10.17 10.45 4.48
N ILE A 22 -9.19 10.56 5.37
CA ILE A 22 -9.44 10.91 6.77
C ILE A 22 -10.00 12.32 6.88
N ASP A 23 -9.41 13.29 6.17
CA ASP A 23 -9.88 14.68 6.19
C ASP A 23 -11.31 14.80 5.67
N MET A 24 -11.65 14.03 4.63
CA MET A 24 -13.02 13.96 4.11
C MET A 24 -14.02 13.46 5.17
N LEU A 25 -13.67 12.42 5.93
CA LEU A 25 -14.53 11.91 7.00
C LEU A 25 -14.73 12.96 8.11
N ILE A 26 -13.64 13.60 8.55
CA ILE A 26 -13.67 14.63 9.59
C ILE A 26 -14.49 15.84 9.15
N ALA A 27 -14.32 16.31 7.91
CA ALA A 27 -15.07 17.43 7.35
C ALA A 27 -16.59 17.17 7.31
N ASN A 28 -17.01 15.89 7.29
CA ASN A 28 -18.40 15.47 7.35
C ASN A 28 -18.87 15.11 8.77
N GLY A 29 -18.12 15.52 9.81
CA GLY A 29 -18.48 15.31 11.21
C GLY A 29 -18.32 13.87 11.72
N VAL A 30 -17.64 12.99 10.96
CA VAL A 30 -17.33 11.63 11.39
C VAL A 30 -16.04 11.63 12.20
N ALA A 31 -16.02 10.92 13.33
CA ALA A 31 -14.82 10.66 14.11
C ALA A 31 -14.19 9.30 13.69
N PRO A 32 -13.19 9.27 12.79
CA PRO A 32 -12.64 8.03 12.30
C PRO A 32 -11.76 7.33 13.34
N VAL A 33 -11.94 6.02 13.48
CA VAL A 33 -11.02 5.13 14.20
C VAL A 33 -10.33 4.26 13.17
N VAL A 34 -9.00 4.38 13.07
CA VAL A 34 -8.19 3.59 12.13
C VAL A 34 -7.47 2.50 12.90
N VAL A 35 -7.66 1.26 12.47
CA VAL A 35 -6.97 0.09 13.01
C VAL A 35 -6.02 -0.44 11.96
N PHE A 36 -4.76 -0.64 12.33
CA PHE A 36 -3.76 -1.28 11.47
C PHE A 36 -3.53 -2.72 11.94
N ASP A 37 -3.35 -3.61 10.97
CA ASP A 37 -3.02 -5.01 11.26
C ASP A 37 -1.66 -5.13 11.98
N GLY A 38 -1.59 -6.08 12.90
CA GLY A 38 -0.39 -6.40 13.67
C GLY A 38 0.47 -7.50 13.02
N CYS A 39 1.21 -8.24 13.86
CA CYS A 39 2.06 -9.34 13.42
C CYS A 39 1.27 -10.47 12.73
N ARG A 40 1.95 -11.21 11.85
CA ARG A 40 1.43 -12.42 11.23
C ARG A 40 1.08 -13.45 12.30
N LEU A 41 -0.08 -14.10 12.12
CA LEU A 41 -0.55 -15.16 13.01
C LEU A 41 -0.13 -16.52 12.48
N PRO A 42 0.35 -17.46 13.32
CA PRO A 42 0.71 -18.81 12.88
C PRO A 42 -0.43 -19.54 12.17
N LEU A 43 -1.66 -19.34 12.64
CA LEU A 43 -2.88 -19.91 12.07
C LEU A 43 -3.23 -19.40 10.67
N LYS A 44 -2.50 -18.41 10.15
CA LYS A 44 -2.68 -17.82 8.81
C LYS A 44 -1.41 -17.92 7.96
N ALA A 45 -0.48 -18.80 8.33
CA ALA A 45 0.79 -18.93 7.62
C ALA A 45 0.58 -19.34 6.16
N ASP A 46 -0.32 -20.30 5.91
CA ASP A 46 -0.58 -20.82 4.57
C ASP A 46 -1.20 -19.75 3.65
N GLU A 47 -2.15 -18.96 4.15
CA GLU A 47 -2.73 -17.85 3.40
C GLU A 47 -1.70 -16.76 3.12
N GLU A 48 -0.86 -16.42 4.10
CA GLU A 48 0.17 -15.40 3.93
C GLU A 48 1.26 -15.86 2.93
N ASP A 49 1.60 -17.13 2.93
CA ASP A 49 2.49 -17.73 1.94
C ASP A 49 1.87 -17.73 0.54
N SER A 50 0.57 -18.03 0.44
CA SER A 50 -0.18 -17.95 -0.82
C SER A 50 -0.20 -16.53 -1.38
N ARG A 51 -0.47 -15.53 -0.52
CA ARG A 51 -0.39 -14.11 -0.87
C ARG A 51 1.02 -13.72 -1.30
N GLY A 52 2.04 -14.20 -0.58
CA GLY A 52 3.44 -13.98 -0.91
C GLY A 52 3.82 -14.53 -2.28
N ARG A 53 3.38 -15.77 -2.61
CA ARG A 53 3.56 -16.37 -3.95
C ARG A 53 2.88 -15.55 -5.03
N GLY A 54 1.61 -15.20 -4.84
CA GLY A 54 0.84 -14.42 -5.82
C GLY A 54 1.49 -13.07 -6.15
N ARG A 55 2.04 -12.38 -5.15
CA ARG A 55 2.78 -11.12 -5.38
C ARG A 55 4.06 -11.31 -6.18
N ARG A 56 4.83 -12.36 -5.89
CA ARG A 56 6.06 -12.68 -6.65
C ARG A 56 5.76 -12.96 -8.11
N GLU A 57 4.77 -13.81 -8.38
CA GLU A 57 4.35 -14.11 -9.74
C GLU A 57 3.80 -12.87 -10.47
N ALA A 58 3.04 -12.01 -9.78
CA ALA A 58 2.57 -10.75 -10.35
C ALA A 58 3.74 -9.82 -10.70
N LEU A 59 4.78 -9.76 -9.88
CA LEU A 59 5.98 -8.96 -10.15
C LEU A 59 6.75 -9.48 -11.38
N GLU A 60 6.92 -10.80 -11.49
CA GLU A 60 7.57 -11.42 -12.65
C GLU A 60 6.81 -11.11 -13.94
N ARG A 61 5.49 -11.27 -13.94
CA ARG A 61 4.64 -10.90 -15.09
C ARG A 61 4.72 -9.41 -15.43
N ALA A 62 4.76 -8.55 -14.40
CA ALA A 62 4.88 -7.10 -14.60
C ALA A 62 6.18 -6.74 -15.32
N ARG A 63 7.30 -7.38 -14.95
CA ARG A 63 8.60 -7.18 -15.59
C ARG A 63 8.59 -7.67 -17.04
N ALA A 64 8.07 -8.86 -17.29
CA ALA A 64 7.96 -9.40 -18.64
C ALA A 64 7.13 -8.49 -19.57
N HIS A 65 5.99 -7.98 -19.09
CA HIS A 65 5.18 -7.01 -19.86
C HIS A 65 5.89 -5.66 -20.07
N ALA A 66 6.68 -5.20 -19.08
CA ALA A 66 7.45 -3.97 -19.22
C ALA A 66 8.56 -4.11 -20.26
N GLU A 67 9.28 -5.23 -20.25
CA GLU A 67 10.32 -5.57 -21.24
C GLU A 67 9.74 -5.69 -22.65
N SER A 68 8.51 -6.21 -22.78
CA SER A 68 7.81 -6.30 -24.06
C SER A 68 7.14 -4.98 -24.51
N GLY A 69 7.35 -3.87 -23.79
CA GLY A 69 6.75 -2.57 -24.10
C GLY A 69 5.25 -2.44 -23.80
N ASN A 70 4.62 -3.44 -23.17
CA ASN A 70 3.20 -3.40 -22.80
C ASN A 70 3.01 -2.73 -21.43
N ALA A 71 3.12 -1.39 -21.41
CA ALA A 71 3.04 -0.61 -20.18
C ALA A 71 1.70 -0.77 -19.43
N GLY A 72 0.58 -0.96 -20.15
CA GLY A 72 -0.74 -1.14 -19.55
C GLY A 72 -0.82 -2.43 -18.72
N ALA A 73 -0.51 -3.57 -19.34
CA ALA A 73 -0.51 -4.87 -18.65
C ALA A 73 0.54 -4.94 -17.55
N ALA A 74 1.71 -4.32 -17.76
CA ALA A 74 2.74 -4.20 -16.73
C ALA A 74 2.22 -3.46 -15.50
N ASN A 75 1.54 -2.32 -15.68
CA ASN A 75 1.02 -1.52 -14.57
C ASN A 75 -0.04 -2.27 -13.75
N GLU A 76 -0.95 -3.00 -14.40
CA GLU A 76 -1.91 -3.84 -13.68
C GLU A 76 -1.22 -4.93 -12.84
N CYS A 77 -0.17 -5.57 -13.40
CA CYS A 77 0.57 -6.58 -12.67
C CYS A 77 1.39 -5.97 -11.51
N TYR A 78 1.98 -4.80 -11.70
CA TYR A 78 2.66 -4.07 -10.63
C TYR A 78 1.71 -3.75 -9.47
N GLN A 79 0.49 -3.31 -9.75
CA GLN A 79 -0.51 -3.06 -8.70
C GLN A 79 -0.83 -4.31 -7.88
N ARG A 80 -0.92 -5.48 -8.54
CA ARG A 80 -1.15 -6.78 -7.87
C ARG A 80 0.07 -7.28 -7.08
N ALA A 81 1.27 -6.79 -7.39
CA ALA A 81 2.51 -7.17 -6.73
C ALA A 81 2.78 -6.40 -5.42
N VAL A 82 2.01 -5.36 -5.13
CA VAL A 82 2.23 -4.48 -3.96
C VAL A 82 2.06 -5.26 -2.65
N ASP A 83 3.05 -5.12 -1.77
CA ASP A 83 2.98 -5.55 -0.37
C ASP A 83 2.80 -4.34 0.54
N VAL A 84 1.75 -4.34 1.35
CA VAL A 84 1.55 -3.31 2.38
C VAL A 84 2.36 -3.71 3.60
N ALA A 85 3.55 -3.15 3.72
CA ALA A 85 4.46 -3.47 4.81
C ALA A 85 4.17 -2.65 6.07
N PRO A 86 4.49 -3.17 7.28
CA PRO A 86 4.24 -2.47 8.55
C PRO A 86 4.83 -1.06 8.63
N TRP A 87 5.96 -0.79 7.96
CA TRP A 87 6.55 0.55 7.93
C TRP A 87 5.66 1.59 7.23
N MET A 88 4.82 1.18 6.28
CA MET A 88 3.89 2.09 5.60
C MET A 88 2.82 2.61 6.55
N ALA A 89 2.32 1.75 7.44
CA ALA A 89 1.42 2.15 8.52
C ALA A 89 2.10 3.16 9.44
N LYS A 90 3.37 2.93 9.79
CA LYS A 90 4.16 3.86 10.62
C LYS A 90 4.25 5.26 10.00
N VAL A 91 4.57 5.36 8.71
CA VAL A 91 4.63 6.67 8.01
C VAL A 91 3.29 7.42 8.11
N VAL A 92 2.18 6.72 7.88
CA VAL A 92 0.85 7.33 7.94
C VAL A 92 0.48 7.77 9.37
N MET A 93 0.81 6.95 10.38
CA MET A 93 0.60 7.31 11.78
C MET A 93 1.40 8.56 12.17
N GLU A 94 2.68 8.65 11.75
CA GLU A 94 3.55 9.79 12.04
C GLU A 94 3.05 11.09 11.38
N VAL A 95 2.64 11.02 10.10
CA VAL A 95 2.11 12.18 9.37
C VAL A 95 0.86 12.77 10.03
N ARG A 96 0.02 11.94 10.67
CA ARG A 96 -1.17 12.43 11.39
C ARG A 96 -0.90 12.83 12.84
N SER A 97 0.11 12.22 13.47
CA SER A 97 0.52 12.51 14.86
C SER A 97 1.31 13.83 14.95
N GLY A 98 1.93 14.27 13.85
CA GLY A 98 2.37 15.65 13.67
C GLY A 98 1.14 16.56 13.59
N GLY A 99 0.83 17.23 14.70
CA GLY A 99 -0.36 18.04 14.90
C GLY A 99 -0.71 18.96 13.74
N GLY A 100 -2.00 18.99 13.41
CA GLY A 100 -2.55 20.15 12.72
C GLY A 100 -2.52 21.39 13.63
N PRO A 101 -2.69 22.60 13.07
CA PRO A 101 -2.67 23.86 13.80
C PRO A 101 -3.68 23.91 14.95
#